data_AF-A0A4S3ZNE8-F1
#
_entry.id   AF-A0A4S3ZNE8-F1
#
_cell.length_a   1.000
_cell.length_b   1.000
_cell.length_c   1.000
_cell.angle_alpha   90.00
_cell.angle_beta   90.00
_cell.angle_gamma   90.00
#
_symmetry.space_group_name_H-M   'P 1'
#
loop_
_entity.id
_entity.type
_entity.pdbx_description
1 polymer ?
#
loop_
_entity_poly.entity_id
_entity_poly.type
_entity_poly.pdbx_seq_one_letter_code
_entity_poly.pdbx_strand_id
1 'polypeptide(L)'
;CVALSGCQMVPADGPLASDIVGEAGRSAAQQSRASAEVFELIDVDARMANVIHAFQARKLQRRFKVSGSTGVPVIGVGDALKVTIFEASADGLFSTENSKQASIDIVVQPNGMASIPYVGTVRLVGKTLEQVRETIKSALKNKAVEPDVLVNLVSSSSRDVTVSGAVAR
;
A
#
# COMPACT_ATOMS: atom_id res chain seq x y z
N CYS A 1 7.22 -66.83 -54.93
CA CYS A 1 7.66 -65.69 -54.10
C CYS A 1 7.22 -64.40 -54.74
N VAL A 2 6.21 -63.74 -54.17
CA VAL A 2 5.85 -62.37 -54.52
C VAL A 2 6.02 -61.56 -53.25
N ALA A 3 7.09 -60.77 -53.19
CA ALA A 3 7.32 -59.83 -52.10
C ALA A 3 6.53 -58.55 -52.41
N LEU A 4 5.52 -58.26 -51.60
CA LEU A 4 4.86 -56.96 -51.58
C LEU A 4 5.70 -56.00 -50.74
N SER A 5 6.53 -55.17 -51.36
CA SER A 5 7.16 -54.02 -50.71
C SER A 5 6.24 -52.80 -50.87
N GLY A 6 5.44 -52.52 -49.86
CA GLY A 6 4.63 -51.29 -49.78
C GLY A 6 5.45 -50.14 -49.20
N CYS A 7 5.53 -49.03 -49.94
CA CYS A 7 6.17 -47.79 -49.49
C CYS A 7 5.34 -47.13 -48.38
N GLN A 8 5.89 -47.09 -47.15
CA GLN A 8 5.41 -46.22 -46.08
C GLN A 8 6.57 -45.36 -45.59
N MET A 9 6.88 -44.27 -46.30
CA MET A 9 7.86 -43.29 -45.85
C MET A 9 7.33 -41.89 -46.17
N VAL A 10 6.51 -41.37 -45.28
CA VAL A 10 6.23 -39.93 -45.19
C VAL A 10 7.30 -39.37 -44.24
N PRO A 11 8.07 -38.35 -44.64
CA PRO A 11 8.97 -37.67 -43.70
C PRO A 11 8.10 -37.00 -42.63
N ALA A 12 8.15 -37.50 -41.40
CA ALA A 12 7.51 -36.83 -40.28
C ALA A 12 8.49 -35.77 -39.75
N ASP A 13 8.14 -34.48 -39.88
CA ASP A 13 8.88 -33.35 -39.30
C ASP A 13 8.62 -33.21 -37.77
N GLY A 14 8.64 -34.33 -37.04
CA GLY A 14 8.42 -34.35 -35.60
C GLY A 14 8.29 -35.77 -35.03
N PRO A 15 8.41 -35.94 -33.70
CA PRO A 15 8.23 -37.22 -33.05
C PRO A 15 6.80 -37.72 -33.22
N LEU A 16 6.64 -39.02 -33.46
CA LEU A 16 5.33 -39.63 -33.56
C LEU A 16 4.68 -39.68 -32.17
N ALA A 17 3.35 -39.75 -32.12
CA ALA A 17 2.63 -39.88 -30.86
C ALA A 17 3.09 -41.10 -30.03
N SER A 18 3.49 -42.20 -30.70
CA SER A 18 4.08 -43.37 -30.06
C SER A 18 5.43 -43.08 -29.40
N ASP A 19 6.25 -42.23 -30.03
CA ASP A 19 7.57 -41.86 -29.52
C ASP A 19 7.41 -40.95 -28.30
N ILE A 20 6.47 -39.99 -28.36
CA ILE A 20 6.13 -39.13 -27.23
C ILE A 20 5.65 -39.96 -26.04
N VAL A 21 4.74 -40.93 -26.24
CA VAL A 21 4.24 -41.79 -25.14
C VAL A 21 5.32 -42.73 -24.60
N GLY A 22 6.18 -43.27 -25.46
CA GLY A 22 7.26 -44.19 -25.06
C GLY A 22 8.44 -43.50 -24.37
N GLU A 23 8.65 -42.22 -24.68
CA GLU A 23 9.78 -41.42 -24.17
C GLU A 23 9.38 -40.42 -23.08
N ALA A 24 8.08 -40.18 -22.86
CA ALA A 24 7.58 -39.31 -21.80
C ALA A 24 8.09 -39.73 -20.41
N GLY A 25 8.49 -38.74 -19.62
CA GLY A 25 9.02 -38.94 -18.26
C GLY A 25 10.47 -39.48 -18.21
N ARG A 26 11.12 -39.71 -19.35
CA ARG A 26 12.55 -40.07 -19.40
C ARG A 26 13.41 -38.81 -19.52
N SER A 27 14.47 -38.74 -18.73
CA SER A 27 15.45 -37.65 -18.83
C SER A 27 16.30 -37.77 -20.10
N ALA A 28 16.89 -36.67 -20.55
CA ALA A 28 17.80 -36.65 -21.71
C ALA A 28 18.96 -37.66 -21.58
N ALA A 29 19.42 -37.92 -20.35
CA ALA A 29 20.44 -38.92 -20.06
C ALA A 29 19.97 -40.37 -20.30
N GLN A 30 18.69 -40.66 -20.04
CA GLN A 30 18.09 -41.98 -20.30
C GLN A 30 17.73 -42.17 -21.77
N GLN A 31 17.50 -41.08 -22.50
CA GLN A 31 17.18 -41.11 -23.93
C GLN A 31 18.43 -41.18 -24.83
N SER A 32 19.64 -41.03 -24.27
CA SER A 32 20.94 -41.16 -25.00
C SER A 32 21.01 -40.32 -26.29
N ARG A 33 20.34 -39.17 -26.32
CA ARG A 33 20.38 -38.20 -27.43
C ARG A 33 20.94 -36.88 -26.94
N ALA A 34 21.84 -36.27 -27.71
CA ALA A 34 22.48 -35.00 -27.36
C ALA A 34 21.50 -33.81 -27.30
N SER A 35 20.38 -33.90 -28.03
CA SER A 35 19.30 -32.91 -28.07
C SER A 35 17.95 -33.61 -27.91
N ALA A 36 17.69 -34.18 -26.73
CA ALA A 36 16.46 -34.90 -26.46
C ALA A 36 15.39 -33.95 -25.91
N GLU A 37 14.24 -33.85 -26.58
CA GLU A 37 13.08 -33.12 -26.05
C GLU A 37 12.43 -33.97 -24.94
N VAL A 38 12.41 -33.44 -23.72
CA VAL A 38 11.81 -34.12 -22.57
C VAL A 38 10.33 -33.77 -22.52
N PHE A 39 9.49 -34.76 -22.79
CA PHE A 39 8.05 -34.63 -22.70
C PHE A 39 7.55 -35.12 -21.34
N GLU A 40 6.58 -34.42 -20.76
CA GLU A 40 5.82 -34.87 -19.61
C GLU A 40 4.38 -35.13 -20.06
N LEU A 41 3.94 -36.37 -19.95
CA LEU A 41 2.55 -36.75 -20.24
C LEU A 41 1.73 -36.56 -18.97
N ILE A 42 0.77 -35.65 -19.01
CA ILE A 42 -0.15 -35.40 -17.91
C ILE A 42 -1.53 -35.88 -18.35
N ASP A 43 -2.02 -36.93 -17.70
CA ASP A 43 -3.37 -37.42 -17.93
C ASP A 43 -4.39 -36.41 -17.38
N VAL A 44 -5.23 -35.90 -18.27
CA VAL A 44 -6.28 -34.94 -17.91
C VAL A 44 -7.53 -35.72 -17.48
N ASP A 45 -7.75 -35.83 -16.18
CA ASP A 45 -8.95 -36.40 -15.59
C ASP A 45 -9.76 -35.36 -14.77
N ALA A 46 -10.96 -35.74 -14.35
CA ALA A 46 -11.80 -34.88 -13.52
C ALA A 46 -11.15 -34.53 -12.17
N ARG A 47 -10.22 -35.35 -11.66
CA ARG A 47 -9.48 -35.08 -10.43
C ARG A 47 -8.49 -33.94 -10.63
N MET A 48 -7.77 -33.94 -11.75
CA MET A 48 -6.84 -32.86 -12.12
C MET A 48 -7.58 -31.55 -12.37
N ALA A 49 -8.73 -31.58 -13.05
CA ALA A 49 -9.58 -30.40 -13.19
C ALA A 49 -9.98 -29.81 -11.83
N ASN A 50 -10.34 -30.66 -10.87
CA ASN A 50 -10.65 -30.23 -9.50
C ASN A 50 -9.44 -29.68 -8.74
N VAL A 51 -8.26 -30.27 -8.91
CA VAL A 51 -7.00 -29.78 -8.28
C VAL A 51 -6.61 -28.40 -8.83
N ILE A 52 -6.69 -28.20 -10.15
CA ILE A 52 -6.40 -26.91 -10.78
C ILE A 52 -7.46 -25.87 -10.40
N HIS A 53 -8.73 -26.24 -10.37
CA HIS A 53 -9.80 -25.34 -9.93
C HIS A 53 -9.66 -24.95 -8.45
N ALA A 54 -9.24 -25.88 -7.60
CA ALA A 54 -8.97 -25.63 -6.18
C ALA A 54 -7.67 -24.84 -5.95
N PHE A 55 -6.79 -24.74 -6.96
CA PHE A 55 -5.60 -23.91 -6.91
C PHE A 55 -5.98 -22.42 -6.92
N GLN A 56 -6.27 -21.90 -5.73
CA GLN A 56 -6.30 -20.47 -5.49
C GLN A 56 -4.87 -20.07 -5.10
N ALA A 57 -4.20 -19.29 -5.96
CA ALA A 57 -2.95 -18.63 -5.61
C ALA A 57 -3.12 -17.99 -4.22
N ARG A 58 -2.29 -18.39 -3.26
CA ARG A 58 -2.42 -18.03 -1.84
C ARG A 58 -2.75 -16.54 -1.71
N LYS A 59 -3.99 -16.25 -1.34
CA LYS A 59 -4.54 -14.89 -1.35
C LYS A 59 -3.70 -14.00 -0.42
N LEU A 60 -3.36 -12.81 -0.92
CA LEU A 60 -2.65 -11.73 -0.21
C LEU A 60 -3.22 -11.48 1.21
N GLN A 61 -4.52 -11.74 1.37
CA GLN A 61 -5.31 -11.81 2.60
C GLN A 61 -4.59 -12.48 3.78
N ARG A 62 -3.86 -13.59 3.55
CA ARG A 62 -3.19 -14.34 4.65
C ARG A 62 -1.88 -13.70 5.12
N ARG A 63 -1.33 -12.74 4.35
CA ARG A 63 -0.14 -11.97 4.73
C ARG A 63 -0.48 -10.73 5.55
N PHE A 64 -1.69 -10.21 5.41
CA PHE A 64 -2.17 -9.13 6.26
C PHE A 64 -2.74 -9.73 7.55
N LYS A 65 -1.99 -9.66 8.65
CA LYS A 65 -2.60 -9.74 9.98
C LYS A 65 -3.54 -8.55 10.08
N VAL A 66 -4.84 -8.80 10.17
CA VAL A 66 -5.83 -7.79 10.56
C VAL A 66 -5.56 -7.46 12.02
N SER A 67 -4.59 -6.57 12.25
CA SER A 67 -4.39 -5.94 13.54
C SER A 67 -5.49 -4.90 13.68
N GLY A 68 -6.49 -5.19 14.51
CA GLY A 68 -7.61 -4.27 14.80
C GLY A 68 -7.21 -3.00 15.56
N SER A 69 -5.90 -2.73 15.74
CA SER A 69 -5.44 -1.47 16.26
C SER A 69 -5.52 -0.42 15.15
N THR A 70 -6.63 0.30 15.11
CA THR A 70 -6.70 1.60 14.44
C THR A 70 -5.69 2.50 15.13
N GLY A 71 -4.49 2.62 14.55
CA GLY A 71 -3.49 3.55 15.05
C GLY A 71 -4.10 4.94 15.12
N VAL A 72 -3.96 5.60 16.27
CA VAL A 72 -4.47 6.96 16.44
C VAL A 72 -3.80 7.85 15.37
N PRO A 73 -4.57 8.62 14.58
CA PRO A 73 -3.99 9.48 13.57
C PRO A 73 -3.07 10.51 14.25
N VAL A 74 -1.81 10.49 13.83
CA VAL A 74 -0.78 11.43 14.23
C VAL A 74 -0.45 12.31 13.03
N ILE A 75 -0.04 13.54 13.33
CA ILE A 75 0.35 14.54 12.36
C ILE A 75 1.72 14.20 11.77
N GLY A 76 1.83 14.31 10.46
CA GLY A 76 3.06 14.12 9.69
C GLY A 76 3.57 15.39 9.04
N VAL A 77 4.72 15.27 8.37
CA VAL A 77 5.31 16.35 7.57
C VAL A 77 4.44 16.61 6.35
N GLY A 78 4.22 17.90 6.03
CA GLY A 78 3.37 18.30 4.90
C GLY A 78 1.87 18.36 5.22
N ASP A 79 1.45 18.01 6.43
CA ASP A 79 0.07 18.22 6.85
C ASP A 79 -0.21 19.72 7.02
N ALA A 80 -1.38 20.15 6.56
CA ALA A 80 -1.88 21.50 6.75
C ALA A 80 -2.92 21.50 7.89
N LEU A 81 -2.68 22.35 8.89
CA LEU A 81 -3.53 22.50 10.06
C LEU A 81 -4.08 23.91 10.11
N LYS A 82 -5.35 24.04 10.48
CA LYS A 82 -5.98 25.31 10.82
C LYS A 82 -6.07 25.42 12.33
N VAL A 83 -5.35 26.38 12.89
CA VAL A 83 -5.32 26.66 14.32
C VAL A 83 -6.15 27.90 14.59
N THR A 84 -7.22 27.75 15.37
CA THR A 84 -8.03 28.88 15.83
C THR A 84 -7.74 29.13 17.30
N ILE A 85 -7.29 30.34 17.63
CA ILE A 85 -6.98 30.78 18.98
C ILE A 85 -8.09 31.74 19.43
N PHE A 86 -8.63 31.49 20.61
CA PHE A 86 -9.63 32.30 21.30
C PHE A 86 -9.00 32.89 22.55
N GLU A 87 -9.36 34.12 22.88
CA GLU A 87 -8.94 34.78 24.12
C GLU A 87 -10.15 35.36 24.87
N ALA A 88 -10.04 35.38 26.20
CA ALA A 88 -11.11 35.88 27.06
C ALA A 88 -11.17 37.43 27.11
N SER A 89 -10.03 38.10 26.92
CA SER A 89 -9.91 39.57 27.01
C SER A 89 -10.30 40.30 25.72
N ALA A 90 -10.85 41.50 25.85
CA ALA A 90 -11.19 42.38 24.72
C ALA A 90 -9.96 43.09 24.11
N ASP A 91 -8.90 43.29 24.89
CA ASP A 91 -7.59 43.82 24.48
C ASP A 91 -6.51 42.70 24.40
N GLY A 92 -6.94 41.48 24.07
CA GLY A 92 -6.05 40.33 23.90
C GLY A 92 -5.15 40.44 22.64
N LEU A 93 -4.08 39.66 22.62
CA LEU A 93 -3.09 39.61 21.54
C LEU A 93 -3.68 39.11 20.21
N PHE A 94 -4.76 38.35 20.29
CA PHE A 94 -5.45 37.68 19.17
C PHE A 94 -6.92 38.12 19.02
N SER A 95 -7.36 39.10 19.82
CA SER A 95 -8.65 39.76 19.63
C SER A 95 -8.51 40.97 18.69
N THR A 96 -9.41 41.07 17.72
CA THR A 96 -9.62 42.27 16.91
C THR A 96 -10.93 42.93 17.33
N GLU A 97 -11.16 44.21 16.96
CA GLU A 97 -12.39 44.93 17.34
C GLU A 97 -13.69 44.22 16.93
N ASN A 98 -13.64 43.34 15.92
CA ASN A 98 -14.79 42.59 15.41
C ASN A 98 -14.76 41.09 15.72
N SER A 99 -13.65 40.52 16.20
CA SER A 99 -13.55 39.08 16.49
C SER A 99 -12.63 38.75 17.67
N LYS A 100 -13.15 37.99 18.65
CA LYS A 100 -12.37 37.44 19.78
C LYS A 100 -11.59 36.17 19.42
N GLN A 101 -11.31 35.97 18.13
CA GLN A 101 -10.61 34.78 17.63
C GLN A 101 -9.64 35.16 16.51
N ALA A 102 -8.53 34.44 16.43
CA ALA A 102 -7.59 34.47 15.32
C ALA A 102 -7.48 33.07 14.72
N SER A 103 -7.63 32.95 13.39
CA SER A 103 -7.41 31.69 12.66
C SER A 103 -6.11 31.79 11.88
N ILE A 104 -5.25 30.78 12.02
CA ILE A 104 -3.93 30.71 11.40
C ILE A 104 -3.81 29.36 10.71
N ASP A 105 -3.51 29.41 9.42
CA ASP A 105 -3.20 28.21 8.65
C ASP A 105 -1.69 27.95 8.74
N ILE A 106 -1.33 26.76 9.22
CA ILE A 106 0.06 26.33 9.38
C ILE A 106 0.31 25.04 8.61
N VAL A 107 1.51 24.91 8.06
CA VAL A 107 1.96 23.69 7.38
C VAL A 107 3.15 23.13 8.14
N VAL A 108 3.15 21.82 8.37
CA VAL A 108 4.26 21.13 9.03
C VAL A 108 5.46 21.08 8.09
N GLN A 109 6.54 21.74 8.47
CA GLN A 109 7.76 21.84 7.66
C GLN A 109 8.54 20.51 7.64
N PRO A 110 9.50 20.33 6.71
CA PRO A 110 10.32 19.11 6.61
C PRO A 110 11.10 18.72 7.88
N ASN A 111 11.42 19.71 8.73
CA ASN A 111 12.04 19.48 10.03
C ASN A 111 11.05 18.96 11.11
N GLY A 112 9.78 18.76 10.75
CA GLY A 112 8.71 18.31 11.62
C GLY A 112 8.18 19.35 12.61
N MET A 113 8.51 20.62 12.38
CA MET A 113 8.07 21.76 13.18
C MET A 113 7.11 22.64 12.39
N ALA A 114 6.30 23.41 13.11
CA ALA A 114 5.49 24.48 12.55
C ALA A 114 5.76 25.79 13.28
N SER A 115 5.70 26.89 12.55
CA SER A 115 5.88 28.23 13.13
C SER A 115 4.54 28.78 13.58
N ILE A 116 4.44 29.15 14.84
CA ILE A 116 3.26 29.75 15.44
C ILE A 116 3.65 31.16 15.91
N PRO A 117 2.92 32.20 15.48
CA PRO A 117 3.17 33.56 15.93
C PRO A 117 3.29 33.67 17.46
N TYR A 118 4.23 34.49 17.94
CA TYR A 118 4.51 34.77 19.37
C TYR A 118 5.08 33.61 20.21
N VAL A 119 4.94 32.36 19.74
CA VAL A 119 5.52 31.17 20.37
C VAL A 119 6.83 30.76 19.69
N GLY A 120 6.94 30.96 18.38
CA GLY A 120 8.06 30.49 17.56
C GLY A 120 7.78 29.10 16.97
N THR A 121 8.82 28.30 16.82
CA THR A 121 8.71 26.96 16.21
C THR A 121 8.36 25.90 17.26
N VAL A 122 7.35 25.10 16.94
CA VAL A 122 6.86 24.01 17.80
C VAL A 122 6.89 22.70 17.03
N ARG A 123 7.37 21.62 17.67
CA ARG A 123 7.40 20.29 17.07
C ARG A 123 6.01 19.65 17.10
N LEU A 124 5.46 19.35 15.93
CA LEU A 124 4.11 18.80 15.77
C LEU A 124 4.10 17.36 15.26
N VAL A 125 5.18 16.90 14.61
CA VAL A 125 5.25 15.54 14.05
C VAL A 125 5.12 14.47 15.13
N GLY A 126 4.31 13.46 14.83
CA GLY A 126 4.07 12.31 15.71
C GLY A 126 3.12 12.60 16.88
N LYS A 127 2.56 13.82 16.96
CA LYS A 127 1.55 14.18 17.95
C LYS A 127 0.14 14.00 17.37
N THR A 128 -0.82 13.70 18.24
CA THR A 128 -2.24 13.76 17.90
C THR A 128 -2.74 15.21 17.87
N LEU A 129 -3.91 15.46 17.29
CA LEU A 129 -4.52 16.80 17.30
C LEU A 129 -4.68 17.35 18.71
N GLU A 130 -5.11 16.50 19.67
CA GLU A 130 -5.23 16.88 21.08
C GLU A 130 -3.90 17.25 21.72
N GLN A 131 -2.85 16.45 21.47
CA GLN A 131 -1.52 16.75 21.98
C GLN A 131 -0.96 18.06 21.38
N VAL A 132 -1.27 18.35 20.12
CA VAL A 132 -0.91 19.62 19.50
C VAL A 132 -1.67 20.77 20.14
N ARG A 133 -2.98 20.63 20.34
CA ARG A 133 -3.81 21.62 21.04
C ARG A 133 -3.22 21.99 22.40
N GLU A 134 -2.89 20.99 23.21
CA GLU A 134 -2.28 21.20 24.54
C GLU A 134 -0.89 21.84 24.46
N THR A 135 -0.07 21.43 23.48
CA THR A 135 1.26 22.00 23.27
C THR A 135 1.17 23.48 22.91
N ILE A 136 0.23 23.87 22.04
CA ILE A 136 0.03 25.27 21.63
C ILE A 136 -0.56 26.09 22.79
N LYS A 137 -1.57 25.56 23.48
CA LYS A 137 -2.21 26.22 24.63
C LYS A 137 -1.21 26.51 25.75
N SER A 138 -0.37 25.53 26.09
CA SER A 138 0.67 25.71 27.12
C SER A 138 1.74 26.73 26.69
N ALA A 139 2.11 26.77 25.42
CA ALA A 139 3.08 27.74 24.91
C ALA A 139 2.54 29.18 24.86
N LEU A 140 1.23 29.35 24.65
CA LEU A 140 0.55 30.65 24.64
C LEU A 140 0.18 31.16 26.03
N LYS A 141 0.13 30.30 27.06
CA LYS A 141 -0.30 30.67 28.42
C LYS A 141 0.46 31.86 29.04
N ASN A 142 1.73 32.06 28.65
CA ASN A 142 2.56 33.16 29.16
C ASN A 142 2.56 34.39 28.25
N LYS A 143 1.76 34.38 27.17
CA LYS A 143 1.68 35.43 26.13
C LYS A 143 0.27 35.98 25.96
N ALA A 144 -0.73 35.17 26.25
CA ALA A 144 -2.15 35.45 26.09
C ALA A 144 -2.89 35.28 27.43
N VAL A 145 -3.99 36.01 27.61
CA VAL A 145 -4.86 35.87 28.79
C VAL A 145 -5.86 34.76 28.53
N GLU A 146 -5.70 33.64 29.24
CA GLU A 146 -6.57 32.46 29.15
C GLU A 146 -6.82 31.99 27.69
N PRO A 147 -5.76 31.63 26.94
CA PRO A 147 -5.94 31.21 25.56
C PRO A 147 -6.68 29.87 25.50
N ASP A 148 -7.65 29.77 24.60
CA ASP A 148 -8.22 28.51 24.18
C ASP A 148 -7.92 28.25 22.71
N VAL A 149 -7.63 27.00 22.37
CA VAL A 149 -7.07 26.65 21.06
C VAL A 149 -7.88 25.51 20.48
N LEU A 150 -8.29 25.67 19.22
CA LEU A 150 -8.90 24.64 18.40
C LEU A 150 -7.96 24.31 17.24
N VAL A 151 -7.74 23.03 16.96
CA VAL A 151 -6.84 22.58 15.90
C VAL A 151 -7.60 21.63 14.98
N ASN A 152 -7.70 21.99 13.70
CA ASN A 152 -8.36 21.20 12.68
C ASN A 152 -7.37 20.80 11.59
N LEU A 153 -7.45 19.55 11.13
CA LEU A 153 -6.67 19.08 9.98
C LEU A 153 -7.38 19.48 8.68
N VAL A 154 -6.71 20.29 7.86
CA VAL A 154 -7.25 20.78 6.58
C VAL A 154 -6.91 19.82 5.45
N SER A 155 -5.64 19.38 5.38
CA SER A 155 -5.18 18.39 4.42
C SER A 155 -4.09 17.51 5.02
N SER A 156 -4.12 16.23 4.65
CA SER A 156 -3.22 15.18 5.17
C SER A 156 -2.33 14.65 4.05
N SER A 157 -1.37 15.45 3.58
CA SER A 157 -0.44 14.99 2.54
C SER A 157 0.54 13.93 3.05
N SER A 158 0.70 13.77 4.37
CA SER A 158 1.60 12.78 4.95
C SER A 158 1.12 11.34 4.85
N ARG A 159 -0.14 11.10 4.44
CA ARG A 159 -0.81 9.78 4.53
C ARG A 159 -1.56 9.39 3.26
N ASP A 160 -1.03 9.74 2.10
CA ASP A 160 -1.64 9.36 0.82
C ASP A 160 -1.33 7.91 0.44
N VAL A 161 -2.37 7.17 0.05
CA VAL A 161 -2.26 5.80 -0.47
C VAL A 161 -2.88 5.76 -1.86
N THR A 162 -2.07 5.42 -2.86
CA THR A 162 -2.55 5.22 -4.23
C THR A 162 -2.83 3.75 -4.48
N VAL A 163 -4.08 3.42 -4.79
CA VAL A 163 -4.48 2.08 -5.24
C VAL A 163 -4.57 2.10 -6.77
N SER A 164 -3.77 1.26 -7.43
CA SER A 164 -3.74 1.13 -8.89
C SER A 164 -4.00 -0.33 -9.30
N GLY A 165 -4.75 -0.53 -10.38
CA GLY A 165 -5.08 -1.85 -10.93
C GLY A 165 -6.57 -2.02 -11.27
N ALA A 166 -6.99 -3.27 -11.50
CA ALA A 166 -8.38 -3.63 -11.72
C ALA A 166 -9.17 -3.59 -10.40
N VAL A 167 -9.50 -2.38 -9.94
CA VAL A 167 -10.32 -2.14 -8.75
C VAL A 167 -11.68 -1.59 -9.15
N ALA A 168 -12.75 -2.20 -8.64
CA ALA A 168 -14.10 -1.63 -8.75
C ALA A 168 -14.24 -0.50 -7.70
N ARG A 169 -14.90 0.59 -8.08
CA ARG A 169 -15.10 1.76 -7.23
C ARG A 169 -16.34 1.62 -6.36
#